data_AF-A0A534PFX1-F1
#
_entry.id   AF-A0A534PFX1-F1
#
_cell.length_a   1.000
_cell.length_b   1.000
_cell.length_c   1.000
_cell.angle_alpha   90.00
_cell.angle_beta   90.00
_cell.angle_gamma   90.00
#
_symmetry.space_group_name_H-M   'P 1'
#
loop_
_entity.id
_entity.type
_entity.pdbx_description
1 polymer ?
#
loop_
_entity_poly.entity_id
_entity_poly.type
_entity_poly.pdbx_seq_one_letter_code
_entity_poly.pdbx_strand_id
1 'polypeptide(L)'
;MEVRFALLLGCFFGSGFAALLYQTVWTRELSFVFGTSELAVAAVLAAYMGGLALGAAAAARAAGRLRRPVLAYGLLELAIAVSALAVPAGIALVEA
;
A
#
# COMPACT_ATOMS: atom_id res chain seq x y z
N MET A 1 23.23 -16.24 -8.32
CA MET A 1 21.99 -15.59 -8.83
C MET A 1 20.79 -15.85 -7.91
N GLU A 2 20.69 -17.02 -7.29
CA GLU A 2 19.66 -17.43 -6.31
C GLU A 2 19.37 -16.40 -5.18
N VAL A 3 20.40 -15.88 -4.49
CA VAL A 3 20.21 -15.09 -3.26
C VAL A 3 19.52 -13.74 -3.49
N ARG A 4 19.84 -13.06 -4.60
CA ARG A 4 19.18 -11.80 -4.96
C ARG A 4 17.71 -12.00 -5.32
N PHE A 5 17.38 -13.10 -5.98
CA PHE A 5 16.01 -13.46 -6.33
C PHE A 5 15.20 -13.82 -5.08
N ALA A 6 15.79 -14.58 -4.16
CA ALA A 6 15.18 -14.91 -2.87
C ALA A 6 14.93 -13.66 -2.01
N LEU A 7 15.86 -12.71 -1.96
CA LEU A 7 15.68 -11.43 -1.26
C LEU A 7 14.54 -10.59 -1.87
N LEU A 8 14.45 -10.53 -3.19
CA LEU A 8 13.35 -9.83 -3.89
C LEU A 8 11.99 -10.49 -3.60
N LEU A 9 11.92 -11.82 -3.60
CA LEU A 9 10.70 -12.55 -3.22
C LEU A 9 10.32 -12.30 -1.76
N GLY A 10 11.30 -12.28 -0.86
CA GLY A 10 11.09 -11.97 0.56
C GLY A 10 10.52 -10.57 0.77
N CYS A 11 11.09 -9.55 0.11
CA CYS A 11 10.56 -8.20 0.13
C CYS A 11 9.15 -8.10 -0.47
N PHE A 12 8.90 -8.76 -1.61
CA PHE A 12 7.59 -8.76 -2.25
C PHE A 12 6.52 -9.41 -1.35
N PHE A 13 6.86 -10.55 -0.74
CA PHE A 13 5.98 -11.23 0.22
C PHE A 13 5.73 -10.36 1.46
N GLY A 14 6.77 -9.77 2.03
CA GLY A 14 6.67 -8.87 3.18
C GLY A 14 5.81 -7.65 2.89
N SER A 15 5.94 -7.06 1.70
CA SER A 15 5.11 -5.94 1.27
C SER A 15 3.64 -6.33 1.14
N GLY A 16 3.34 -7.50 0.55
CA GLY A 16 1.97 -8.00 0.45
C GLY A 16 1.35 -8.28 1.83
N PHE A 17 2.13 -8.87 2.73
CA PHE A 17 1.71 -9.14 4.11
C PHE A 17 1.44 -7.84 4.88
N ALA A 18 2.33 -6.85 4.78
CA ALA A 18 2.15 -5.54 5.41
C ALA A 18 0.91 -4.81 4.88
N ALA A 19 0.65 -4.93 3.57
CA ALA A 19 -0.51 -4.29 2.96
C ALA A 19 -1.85 -4.92 3.44
N LEU A 20 -1.89 -6.25 3.62
CA LEU A 20 -3.02 -6.95 4.23
C LEU A 20 -3.22 -6.60 5.72
N LEU A 21 -2.12 -6.44 6.48
CA LEU A 21 -2.19 -5.95 7.85
C LEU A 21 -2.80 -4.54 7.89
N TYR A 22 -2.35 -3.64 7.01
CA TYR A 22 -2.87 -2.27 6.93
C TYR A 22 -4.37 -2.27 6.63
N GLN A 23 -4.81 -3.10 5.67
CA GLN A 23 -6.21 -3.28 5.33
C GLN A 23 -7.04 -3.74 6.55
N THR A 24 -6.51 -4.70 7.32
CA THR A 24 -7.19 -5.26 8.51
C THR A 24 -7.30 -4.23 9.64
N VAL A 25 -6.22 -3.47 9.90
CA VAL A 25 -6.20 -2.42 10.92
C VAL A 25 -7.18 -1.30 10.55
N TRP A 26 -7.14 -0.82 9.30
CA TRP A 26 -8.07 0.21 8.84
C TRP A 26 -9.53 -0.23 8.87
N THR A 27 -9.80 -1.50 8.60
CA THR A 27 -11.15 -2.07 8.70
C THR A 27 -11.67 -2.05 10.14
N ARG A 28 -10.80 -2.33 11.13
CA ARG A 28 -11.15 -2.26 12.56
C ARG A 28 -11.42 -0.82 13.01
N GLU A 29 -10.54 0.11 12.65
CA GLU A 29 -10.67 1.54 13.00
C GLU A 29 -11.92 2.17 12.38
N LEU A 30 -12.17 1.92 11.08
CA LEU A 30 -13.37 2.45 10.41
C LEU A 30 -14.64 1.79 10.94
N SER A 31 -14.59 0.53 11.41
CA SER A 31 -15.74 -0.10 12.08
C SER A 31 -16.12 0.61 13.38
N PHE A 32 -15.13 1.16 14.11
CA PHE A 32 -15.38 1.99 15.29
C PHE A 32 -16.03 3.33 14.95
N VAL A 33 -15.70 3.93 13.79
CA VAL A 33 -16.24 5.23 13.35
C VAL A 33 -17.64 5.10 12.72
N PHE A 34 -17.90 4.05 11.93
CA PHE A 34 -19.16 3.89 11.20
C PHE A 34 -20.25 3.13 11.97
N GLY A 35 -19.93 2.49 13.10
CA GLY A 35 -20.88 1.76 13.96
C GLY A 35 -21.49 0.48 13.35
N THR A 36 -21.45 0.34 12.02
CA THR A 36 -21.87 -0.83 11.25
C THR A 36 -20.66 -1.42 10.52
N SER A 37 -20.29 -2.67 10.85
CA SER A 37 -19.05 -3.29 10.38
C SER A 37 -19.03 -3.55 8.87
N GLU A 38 -20.18 -3.81 8.25
CA GLU A 38 -20.26 -4.11 6.81
C GLU A 38 -19.88 -2.92 5.92
N LEU A 39 -20.35 -1.71 6.24
CA LEU A 39 -20.02 -0.51 5.45
C LEU A 39 -18.53 -0.14 5.58
N ALA A 40 -17.96 -0.29 6.77
CA ALA A 40 -16.53 -0.06 6.99
C ALA A 40 -15.66 -1.04 6.21
N VAL A 41 -15.98 -2.34 6.26
CA VAL A 41 -15.29 -3.39 5.51
C VAL A 41 -15.40 -3.14 4.01
N ALA A 42 -16.60 -2.83 3.51
CA ALA A 42 -16.84 -2.56 2.09
C ALA A 42 -16.08 -1.32 1.59
N ALA A 43 -16.06 -0.24 2.37
CA ALA A 43 -15.33 0.98 2.01
C ALA A 43 -13.81 0.74 1.95
N VAL A 44 -13.25 0.02 2.92
CA VAL A 44 -11.82 -0.32 2.93
C VAL A 44 -11.47 -1.24 1.78
N LEU A 45 -12.27 -2.28 1.53
CA LEU A 45 -12.06 -3.18 0.39
C LEU A 45 -12.14 -2.43 -0.93
N ALA A 46 -13.12 -1.55 -1.10
CA ALA A 46 -13.29 -0.76 -2.32
C ALA A 46 -12.10 0.18 -2.55
N ALA A 47 -11.65 0.88 -1.51
CA ALA A 47 -10.46 1.74 -1.59
C ALA A 47 -9.18 0.93 -1.88
N TYR A 48 -9.02 -0.23 -1.24
CA TYR A 48 -7.84 -1.07 -1.39
C TYR A 48 -7.77 -1.75 -2.76
N MET A 49 -8.86 -2.39 -3.20
CA MET A 49 -8.97 -3.03 -4.51
C MET A 49 -8.94 -1.99 -5.64
N GLY A 50 -9.60 -0.83 -5.45
CA GLY A 50 -9.55 0.28 -6.39
C GLY A 50 -8.14 0.86 -6.54
N GLY A 51 -7.44 1.05 -5.43
CA GLY A 51 -6.04 1.47 -5.42
C GLY A 51 -5.12 0.47 -6.11
N LEU A 52 -5.29 -0.84 -5.84
CA LEU A 52 -4.53 -1.91 -6.51
C LEU A 52 -4.79 -1.97 -8.01
N ALA A 53 -6.05 -1.86 -8.44
CA ALA A 53 -6.42 -1.88 -9.85
C ALA A 53 -5.84 -0.68 -10.61
N LEU A 54 -5.96 0.53 -10.04
CA LEU A 54 -5.38 1.73 -10.62
C LEU A 54 -3.85 1.68 -10.64
N GLY A 55 -3.23 1.21 -9.55
CA GLY A 55 -1.79 1.02 -9.44
C GLY A 55 -1.27 0.02 -10.47
N ALA A 56 -1.93 -1.13 -10.63
CA ALA A 56 -1.57 -2.15 -11.62
C ALA A 56 -1.75 -1.65 -13.06
N ALA A 57 -2.83 -0.92 -13.36
CA ALA A 57 -3.07 -0.36 -14.69
C ALA A 57 -2.04 0.73 -15.05
N ALA A 58 -1.70 1.60 -14.10
CA ALA A 58 -0.64 2.61 -14.26
C ALA A 58 0.73 1.94 -14.43
N ALA A 59 1.05 0.95 -13.61
CA ALA A 59 2.29 0.18 -13.69
C ALA A 59 2.39 -0.60 -15.01
N ALA A 60 1.32 -1.22 -15.50
CA ALA A 60 1.31 -1.95 -16.76
C ALA A 60 1.53 -1.02 -17.97
N ARG A 61 0.91 0.17 -17.97
CA ARG A 61 1.13 1.20 -19.01
C ARG A 61 2.54 1.79 -18.95
N ALA A 62 3.10 1.97 -17.75
CA ALA A 62 4.45 2.47 -17.55
C ALA A 62 5.53 1.40 -17.86
N ALA A 63 5.27 0.12 -17.57
CA ALA A 63 6.19 -0.99 -17.75
C ALA A 63 6.68 -1.12 -19.21
N GLY A 64 5.79 -0.90 -20.19
CA GLY A 64 6.16 -0.89 -21.60
C GLY A 64 7.08 0.27 -22.04
N ARG A 65 7.20 1.35 -21.24
CA ARG A 65 8.07 2.51 -21.49
C ARG A 65 9.28 2.58 -20.54
N LEU A 66 9.40 1.68 -19.58
CA LEU A 66 10.39 1.72 -18.52
C LEU A 66 11.69 1.02 -18.94
N ARG A 67 12.69 1.79 -19.39
CA ARG A 67 14.05 1.29 -19.69
C ARG A 67 14.84 0.83 -18.46
N ARG A 68 14.40 1.19 -17.24
CA ARG A 68 15.08 0.87 -15.96
C ARG A 68 14.07 0.51 -14.85
N PRO A 69 13.56 -0.73 -14.80
CA PRO A 69 12.53 -1.16 -13.84
C PRO A 69 12.92 -1.01 -12.37
N VAL A 70 14.21 -1.07 -12.04
CA VAL A 70 14.73 -0.91 -10.67
C VAL A 70 14.52 0.52 -10.12
N LEU A 71 14.67 1.54 -10.97
CA LEU A 71 14.43 2.94 -10.56
C LEU A 71 12.95 3.23 -10.31
N ALA A 72 12.07 2.61 -11.09
CA ALA A 72 10.64 2.75 -10.91
C ALA A 72 10.15 2.07 -9.62
N TYR A 73 10.72 0.91 -9.29
CA TYR A 73 10.49 0.24 -8.01
C TYR A 73 10.93 1.14 -6.85
N GLY A 74 12.14 1.72 -6.94
CA GLY A 74 12.64 2.68 -5.95
C GLY A 74 11.76 3.93 -5.79
N LEU A 75 11.18 4.45 -6.88
CA LEU A 75 10.26 5.58 -6.82
C LEU A 75 8.92 5.22 -6.16
N LEU A 76 8.45 3.98 -6.37
CA LEU A 76 7.25 3.44 -5.72
C LEU A 76 7.47 3.28 -4.22
N GLU A 77 8.63 2.75 -3.83
CA GLU A 77 9.03 2.62 -2.42
C GLU A 77 9.17 3.97 -1.74
N LEU A 78 9.65 4.99 -2.47
CA LEU A 78 9.73 6.37 -1.97
C LEU A 78 8.32 6.96 -1.78
N ALA A 79 7.39 6.69 -2.69
CA ALA A 79 5.99 7.09 -2.54
C ALA A 79 5.31 6.40 -1.33
N ILE A 80 5.63 5.12 -1.09
CA ILE A 80 5.17 4.36 0.09
C ILE A 80 5.79 4.90 1.37
N ALA A 81 7.08 5.27 1.36
CA ALA A 81 7.75 5.87 2.51
C ALA A 81 7.15 7.25 2.86
N VAL A 82 6.85 8.06 1.85
CA VAL A 82 6.22 9.39 2.03
C VAL A 82 4.79 9.25 2.57
N SER A 83 4.00 8.30 2.07
CA SER A 83 2.65 8.05 2.60
C SER A 83 2.68 7.47 4.03
N ALA A 84 3.67 6.62 4.35
CA ALA A 84 3.89 6.12 5.69
C ALA A 84 4.33 7.20 6.69
N LEU A 85 5.04 8.24 6.24
CA LEU A 85 5.41 9.41 7.06
C LEU A 85 4.27 10.42 7.23
N ALA A 86 3.35 10.50 6.27
CA ALA A 86 2.21 11.41 6.35
C ALA A 86 1.21 11.04 7.46
N VAL A 87 1.07 9.74 7.75
CA VAL A 87 0.15 9.24 8.79
C VAL A 87 0.55 9.67 10.21
N PRO A 88 1.80 9.47 10.69
CA PRO A 88 2.23 9.95 12.00
C PRO A 88 2.28 11.48 12.10
N ALA A 89 2.57 12.20 11.00
CA ALA A 89 2.52 13.65 10.97
C ALA A 89 1.09 14.20 11.13
N GLY A 90 0.08 13.51 10.58
CA GLY A 90 -1.33 13.85 10.77
C GLY A 90 -1.82 13.62 12.21
N ILE A 91 -1.34 12.56 12.87
CA ILE A 91 -1.63 12.30 14.29
C ILE A 91 -0.99 13.36 15.18
N ALA A 92 0.26 13.76 14.91
CA ALA A 92 0.94 14.79 15.69
C ALA A 92 0.31 16.20 15.59
N LEU A 93 -0.39 16.51 14.49
CA LEU A 93 -1.10 17.78 14.30
C LEU A 93 -2.48 17.82 15.00
N VAL A 94 -3.05 16.66 15.31
CA VAL A 94 -4.32 16.55 16.07
C VAL A 94 -4.09 16.61 17.58
N GLU A 95 -2.90 16.24 18.06
CA GLU A 95 -2.51 16.31 19.47
C GLU A 95 -1.88 17.65 19.91
N ALA A 96 -1.80 18.65 19.01
CA ALA A 96 -1.29 20.01 19.29
C ALA A 96 -2.41 21.04 19.50
#